data_AF-A0A183GUU7-F1
#
_entry.id   AF-A0A183GUU7-F1
#
_cell.length_a   1.000
_cell.length_b   1.000
_cell.length_c   1.000
_cell.angle_alpha   90.00
_cell.angle_beta   90.00
_cell.angle_gamma   90.00
#
_symmetry.space_group_name_H-M   'P 1'
#
loop_
_entity.id
_entity.type
_entity.pdbx_description
1 polymer ?
#
loop_
_entity_poly.entity_id
_entity_poly.type
_entity_poly.pdbx_seq_one_letter_code
_entity_poly.pdbx_strand_id
1 'polypeptide(L)'
;LPTVTTVEETWRGATEAMLDAARSELGSGKPERRKVGRQPWLWTNEVKEKVRETKRLYHAFLSDKTAEKWRLYQEAKKSAKRAVAVARATYYDDDVNERLGTHNGEQFAVISHR
;
A
#
# COMPACT_ATOMS: atom_id res chain seq x y z
N LEU A 1 29.62 49.66 -6.00
CA LEU A 1 30.49 48.53 -5.59
C LEU A 1 29.60 47.30 -5.56
N PRO A 2 29.87 46.23 -6.33
CA PRO A 2 29.08 45.01 -6.21
C PRO A 2 29.37 44.35 -4.85
N THR A 3 28.31 44.02 -4.12
CA THR A 3 28.40 43.27 -2.87
C THR A 3 28.99 41.89 -3.20
N VAL A 4 30.21 41.64 -2.76
CA VAL A 4 30.87 40.34 -2.91
C VAL A 4 30.13 39.35 -2.01
N THR A 5 29.18 38.61 -2.58
CA THR A 5 28.50 37.54 -1.88
C THR A 5 29.43 36.35 -1.76
N THR A 6 29.49 35.79 -0.56
CA THR A 6 30.30 34.62 -0.27
C THR A 6 29.78 33.41 -1.04
N VAL A 7 30.64 32.41 -1.25
CA VAL A 7 30.28 31.19 -1.96
C VAL A 7 29.07 30.51 -1.32
N GLU A 8 28.99 30.51 0.01
CA GLU A 8 27.87 29.95 0.77
C GLU A 8 26.55 30.68 0.55
N GLU A 9 26.57 32.01 0.42
CA GLU A 9 25.38 32.81 0.10
C GLU A 9 24.86 32.49 -1.29
N THR A 10 25.76 32.35 -2.25
CA THR A 10 25.42 31.98 -3.63
C THR A 10 24.78 30.58 -3.70
N TRP A 11 25.36 29.61 -2.99
CA TRP A 11 24.82 28.24 -2.94
C TRP A 11 23.46 28.16 -2.25
N ARG A 12 23.27 28.93 -1.17
CA ARG A 12 21.99 29.01 -0.47
C ARG A 12 20.91 29.63 -1.36
N GLY A 13 21.21 30.72 -2.04
CA GLY A 13 20.28 31.35 -2.99
C GLY A 13 19.89 30.41 -4.13
N ALA A 14 20.85 29.67 -4.70
CA ALA A 14 20.55 28.68 -5.74
C ALA A 14 19.63 27.55 -5.22
N THR A 15 19.89 27.06 -4.00
CA THR A 15 19.09 26.00 -3.38
C THR A 15 17.66 26.46 -3.08
N GLU A 16 17.49 27.68 -2.58
CA GLU A 16 16.18 28.28 -2.32
C GLU A 16 15.38 28.47 -3.62
N ALA A 17 16.02 28.98 -4.68
CA ALA A 17 15.38 29.15 -5.98
C ALA A 17 14.92 27.81 -6.58
N MET A 18 15.71 26.75 -6.44
CA MET A 18 15.32 25.41 -6.88
C MET A 18 14.13 24.86 -6.09
N LEU A 19 14.10 25.08 -4.77
CA LEU A 19 12.99 24.66 -3.92
C LEU A 19 11.71 25.43 -4.22
N ASP A 20 11.80 26.73 -4.50
CA ASP A 20 10.65 27.55 -4.87
C ASP A 20 10.11 27.19 -6.26
N ALA A 21 10.99 26.96 -7.24
CA ALA A 21 10.58 26.45 -8.54
C ALA A 21 9.88 25.09 -8.41
N ALA A 22 10.44 24.17 -7.62
CA ALA A 22 9.82 22.87 -7.36
C ALA A 22 8.45 23.01 -6.67
N ARG A 23 8.32 23.91 -5.69
CA ARG A 23 7.04 24.18 -5.00
C ARG A 23 6.01 24.83 -5.93
N SER A 24 6.43 25.69 -6.84
CA SER A 24 5.57 26.35 -7.81
C SER A 24 5.03 25.36 -8.85
N GLU A 25 5.92 24.55 -9.44
CA GLU A 25 5.56 23.62 -10.52
C GLU A 25 4.86 22.36 -10.01
N LEU A 26 5.30 21.81 -8.88
CA LEU A 26 4.81 20.51 -8.36
C LEU A 26 3.81 20.68 -7.20
N GLY A 27 3.57 21.92 -6.77
CA GLY A 27 2.87 22.24 -5.54
C GLY A 27 3.68 21.88 -4.29
N SER A 28 3.28 22.42 -3.14
CA SER A 28 3.69 21.87 -1.85
C SER A 28 2.97 20.53 -1.66
N GLY A 29 3.51 19.45 -2.24
CA GLY A 29 2.98 18.12 -2.04
C GLY A 29 2.85 17.86 -0.55
N LYS A 30 1.62 17.75 -0.04
CA LYS A 30 1.42 17.38 1.37
C LYS A 30 2.18 16.06 1.56
N PRO A 31 3.07 15.93 2.56
CA PRO A 31 3.55 14.62 3.01
C PRO A 31 2.44 13.93 3.80
N GLU A 32 1.19 14.12 3.39
CA GLU A 32 0.06 13.36 3.82
C GLU A 32 0.25 12.00 3.16
N ARG A 33 1.18 11.24 3.75
CA ARG A 33 1.07 9.79 3.89
C ARG A 33 -0.38 9.58 4.22
N ARG A 34 -1.20 9.31 3.21
CA ARG A 34 -2.50 8.71 3.41
C ARG A 34 -2.16 7.52 4.28
N LYS A 35 -2.46 7.60 5.58
CA LYS A 35 -2.67 6.41 6.37
C LYS A 35 -3.80 5.77 5.60
N VAL A 36 -3.46 4.87 4.67
CA VAL A 36 -4.39 3.87 4.19
C VAL A 36 -4.88 3.28 5.49
N GLY A 37 -6.08 3.70 5.91
CA GLY A 37 -6.68 3.20 7.13
C GLY A 37 -6.52 1.69 7.05
N ARG A 38 -5.99 1.05 8.10
CA ARG A 38 -5.88 -0.41 8.13
C ARG A 38 -7.21 -0.91 7.63
N GLN A 39 -7.28 -1.51 6.44
CA GLN A 39 -8.55 -1.91 5.86
C GLN A 39 -9.08 -3.01 6.78
N PRO A 40 -10.00 -2.72 7.72
CA PRO A 40 -10.31 -3.67 8.78
C PRO A 40 -10.96 -4.92 8.19
N TRP A 41 -11.64 -4.75 7.04
CA TRP A 41 -12.24 -5.81 6.24
C TRP A 41 -11.23 -6.82 5.68
N LEU A 42 -9.96 -6.44 5.46
CA LEU A 42 -8.91 -7.39 5.05
C LEU A 42 -8.42 -8.28 6.20
N TRP A 43 -8.79 -7.99 7.46
CA TRP A 43 -8.33 -8.70 8.65
C TRP A 43 -9.37 -9.71 9.18
N THR A 44 -9.86 -10.58 8.30
CA THR A 44 -10.72 -11.70 8.69
C THR A 44 -10.00 -12.65 9.67
N ASN A 45 -10.76 -13.47 10.41
CA ASN A 45 -10.17 -14.46 11.32
C ASN A 45 -9.21 -15.41 10.58
N GLU A 46 -9.58 -15.82 9.36
CA GLU A 46 -8.73 -16.64 8.51
C GLU A 46 -7.42 -15.95 8.16
N VAL A 47 -7.45 -14.68 7.71
CA VAL A 47 -6.23 -13.91 7.40
C VAL A 47 -5.35 -13.77 8.65
N LYS A 48 -5.94 -13.48 9.81
CA LYS A 48 -5.21 -13.38 11.09
C LYS A 48 -4.55 -14.70 11.45
N GLU A 49 -5.24 -15.82 11.29
CA GLU A 49 -4.71 -17.15 11.57
C GLU A 49 -3.54 -17.50 10.66
N LYS A 50 -3.69 -17.33 9.33
CA LYS A 50 -2.62 -17.61 8.36
C LYS A 50 -1.39 -16.73 8.58
N VAL A 51 -1.58 -15.46 8.96
CA VAL A 51 -0.46 -14.55 9.30
C VAL A 51 0.24 -14.98 10.59
N ARG A 52 -0.51 -15.40 11.62
CA ARG A 52 0.07 -15.95 12.86
C ARG A 52 0.88 -17.21 12.58
N GLU A 53 0.37 -18.11 11.76
CA GLU A 53 1.04 -19.35 11.39
C GLU A 53 2.32 -19.10 10.59
N THR A 54 2.26 -18.18 9.61
CA THR A 54 3.46 -17.74 8.87
C THR A 54 4.53 -17.20 9.83
N LYS A 55 4.13 -16.43 10.85
CA LYS A 55 5.06 -15.90 11.86
C LYS A 55 5.66 -17.01 12.74
N ARG A 56 4.85 -17.97 13.17
CA ARG A 56 5.33 -19.14 13.94
C ARG A 56 6.36 -19.95 13.17
N LEU A 57 6.09 -20.24 11.90
CA LEU A 57 7.00 -21.01 11.05
C LEU A 57 8.28 -20.26 10.72
N TYR A 58 8.21 -18.93 10.59
CA TYR A 58 9.42 -18.11 10.47
C TYR A 58 10.29 -18.18 11.73
N HIS A 59 9.69 -18.11 12.93
CA HIS A 59 10.43 -18.28 14.18
C HIS A 59 10.99 -19.69 14.35
N ALA A 60 10.25 -20.73 13.94
CA ALA A 60 10.75 -22.11 13.93
C ALA A 60 11.93 -22.30 12.96
N PHE A 61 11.89 -21.66 11.79
CA PHE A 61 13.02 -21.64 10.86
C PHE A 61 14.23 -20.89 11.43
N LEU A 62 14.01 -19.80 12.17
CA LEU A 62 15.10 -19.07 12.80
C LEU A 62 15.76 -19.84 13.94
N SER A 63 15.02 -20.68 14.67
CA SER A 63 15.60 -21.52 15.73
C SER A 63 16.43 -22.67 15.17
N ASP A 64 16.00 -23.23 14.04
CA ASP A 64 16.67 -24.33 13.38
C ASP A 64 16.45 -24.23 11.86
N LYS A 65 17.53 -23.88 11.16
CA LYS A 65 17.53 -23.44 9.75
C LYS A 65 17.45 -24.61 8.76
N THR A 66 16.57 -25.57 9.01
CA THR A 66 16.36 -26.71 8.11
C THR A 66 15.60 -26.32 6.84
N ALA A 67 15.90 -27.03 5.75
CA ALA A 67 15.22 -26.86 4.48
C ALA A 67 13.72 -27.18 4.56
N GLU A 68 13.32 -28.11 5.44
CA GLU A 68 11.92 -28.44 5.68
C GLU A 68 11.16 -27.26 6.28
N LYS A 69 11.69 -26.64 7.34
CA LYS A 69 11.07 -25.47 7.98
C LYS A 69 10.99 -24.28 7.03
N TRP A 70 11.99 -24.11 6.18
CA TRP A 70 11.95 -23.13 5.10
C TRP A 70 10.81 -23.40 4.12
N ARG A 71 10.62 -24.66 3.68
CA ARG A 71 9.52 -25.06 2.80
C ARG A 71 8.15 -24.80 3.44
N LEU A 72 7.97 -25.19 4.71
CA LEU A 72 6.73 -24.97 5.46
C LEU A 72 6.41 -23.47 5.58
N TYR A 73 7.40 -22.63 5.88
CA TYR A 73 7.23 -21.18 5.92
C TYR A 73 6.78 -20.62 4.55
N GLN A 74 7.38 -21.07 3.44
CA GLN A 74 7.00 -20.62 2.09
C GLN A 74 5.56 -21.01 1.75
N GLU A 75 5.13 -22.20 2.13
CA GLU A 75 3.76 -22.68 1.94
C GLU A 75 2.75 -21.85 2.76
N ALA A 76 3.04 -21.63 4.04
CA ALA A 76 2.20 -20.77 4.88
C ALA A 76 2.13 -19.33 4.36
N LYS A 77 3.25 -18.77 3.88
CA LYS A 77 3.28 -17.44 3.25
C LYS A 77 2.41 -17.38 2.00
N LYS A 78 2.43 -18.42 1.14
CA LYS A 78 1.54 -18.52 -0.03
C LYS A 78 0.07 -18.62 0.41
N SER A 79 -0.23 -19.42 1.42
CA SER A 79 -1.59 -19.56 1.98
C SER A 79 -2.11 -18.25 2.53
N ALA A 80 -1.31 -17.50 3.29
CA ALA A 80 -1.68 -16.17 3.80
C ALA A 80 -1.96 -15.18 2.67
N LYS A 81 -1.15 -15.15 1.61
CA LYS A 81 -1.41 -14.32 0.43
C LYS A 81 -2.72 -14.68 -0.26
N ARG A 82 -3.03 -15.97 -0.39
CA ARG A 82 -4.31 -16.44 -0.95
C ARG A 82 -5.49 -16.01 -0.09
N ALA A 83 -5.41 -16.18 1.23
CA ALA A 83 -6.47 -15.74 2.15
C ALA A 83 -6.73 -14.23 2.05
N VAL A 84 -5.69 -13.40 1.92
CA VAL A 84 -5.84 -11.96 1.70
C VAL A 84 -6.49 -11.66 0.35
N ALA A 85 -6.14 -12.39 -0.71
CA ALA A 85 -6.76 -12.23 -2.03
C ALA A 85 -8.25 -12.62 -2.00
N VAL A 86 -8.61 -13.71 -1.32
CA VAL A 86 -10.00 -14.15 -1.12
C VAL A 86 -10.77 -13.11 -0.32
N ALA A 87 -10.27 -12.68 0.84
CA ALA A 87 -10.93 -11.65 1.66
C ALA A 87 -11.11 -10.31 0.92
N ARG A 88 -10.18 -9.98 0.03
CA ARG A 88 -10.30 -8.82 -0.85
C ARG A 88 -11.37 -9.04 -1.91
N ALA A 89 -11.40 -10.20 -2.56
CA ALA A 89 -12.39 -10.53 -3.58
C ALA A 89 -13.80 -10.54 -2.99
N THR A 90 -14.02 -11.19 -1.84
CA THR A 90 -15.33 -11.21 -1.16
C THR A 90 -15.82 -9.81 -0.85
N TYR A 91 -14.95 -8.92 -0.35
CA TYR A 91 -15.35 -7.54 -0.05
C TYR A 91 -15.77 -6.75 -1.30
N TYR A 92 -15.03 -6.86 -2.40
CA TYR A 92 -15.36 -6.11 -3.63
C TYR A 92 -16.50 -6.75 -4.42
N ASP A 93 -16.62 -8.08 -4.42
CA ASP A 93 -17.75 -8.79 -5.03
C ASP A 93 -19.05 -8.52 -4.26
N ASP A 94 -19.02 -8.47 -2.91
CA ASP A 94 -20.17 -8.10 -2.09
C ASP A 94 -20.53 -6.60 -2.24
N ASP A 95 -19.56 -5.67 -2.22
CA ASP A 95 -19.80 -4.22 -2.40
C ASP A 95 -20.36 -3.88 -3.80
N VAL A 96 -19.91 -4.60 -4.84
CA VAL A 96 -20.43 -4.45 -6.20
C VAL A 96 -21.81 -5.11 -6.34
N ASN A 97 -22.03 -6.30 -5.75
CA ASN A 97 -23.32 -7.00 -5.81
C ASN A 97 -24.42 -6.28 -5.02
N GLU A 98 -24.10 -5.68 -3.87
CA GLU A 98 -25.04 -4.86 -3.09
C GLU A 98 -25.44 -3.57 -3.84
N ARG A 99 -24.49 -2.96 -4.56
CA ARG A 99 -24.76 -1.79 -5.43
C ARG A 99 -25.55 -2.13 -6.69
N LEU A 100 -25.33 -3.30 -7.29
CA LEU A 100 -26.07 -3.78 -8.45
C LEU A 100 -27.46 -4.36 -8.10
N GLY A 101 -27.69 -4.72 -6.83
CA GLY A 101 -28.97 -5.24 -6.33
C GLY A 101 -30.04 -4.17 -6.03
N THR A 102 -29.73 -2.88 -6.21
CA THR A 102 -30.73 -1.80 -6.15
C THR A 102 -31.12 -1.38 -7.56
N HIS A 103 -32.42 -1.15 -7.76
CA HIS A 103 -33.19 -0.98 -9.01
C HIS A 103 -32.60 -0.04 -10.12
N ASN A 104 -31.44 0.58 -9.94
CA ASN A 104 -30.76 1.43 -10.95
C ASN A 104 -29.40 0.88 -11.45
N GLY A 105 -29.05 -0.37 -11.16
CA GLY A 105 -27.78 -1.00 -11.61
C GLY A 105 -27.60 -1.10 -13.14
N GLU A 106 -28.65 -0.94 -13.93
CA GLU A 106 -28.61 -1.10 -15.39
C GLU A 106 -28.07 0.13 -16.16
N GLN A 107 -27.93 1.31 -15.52
CA GLN A 107 -27.47 2.52 -16.22
C GLN A 107 -25.94 2.69 -16.29
N PHE A 108 -25.16 1.93 -15.50
CA PHE A 108 -23.69 2.08 -15.46
C PHE A 108 -22.94 1.16 -16.43
N ALA A 109 -23.61 0.15 -17.02
CA ALA A 109 -22.96 -0.76 -17.97
C ALA A 109 -22.65 -0.12 -19.33
N VAL A 110 -23.26 1.03 -19.66
CA VAL A 110 -23.17 1.62 -21.01
C VAL A 110 -22.01 2.63 -21.16
N ILE A 111 -21.37 3.09 -20.09
CA ILE A 111 -20.31 4.13 -20.18
C ILE A 111 -18.90 3.54 -20.23
N SER A 112 -18.72 2.21 -20.19
CA SER A 112 -17.40 1.59 -20.25
C SER A 112 -16.97 1.16 -21.67
N HIS A 113 -17.40 1.87 -22.72
CA HIS A 113 -16.82 1.78 -24.08
C HIS A 113 -16.66 3.18 -24.66
N ARG A 114 -15.60 3.90 -24.26
CA ARG A 114 -14.87 4.80 -25.14
C ARG A 114 -13.47 5.10 -24.62
#